data_AF-A0A2N7NFF5-F1
#
_entry.id   AF-A0A2N7NFF5-F1
#
_cell.length_a   1.000
_cell.length_b   1.000
_cell.length_c   1.000
_cell.angle_alpha   90.00
_cell.angle_beta   90.00
_cell.angle_gamma   90.00
#
_symmetry.space_group_name_H-M   'P 1'
#
loop_
_entity.id
_entity.type
_entity.pdbx_description
1 polymer ?
#
loop_
_entity_poly.entity_id
_entity_poly.type
_entity_poly.pdbx_seq_one_letter_code
_entity_poly.pdbx_strand_id
1 'polypeptide(L)'
;MSTLQGIPTQHGISILKSNLKQTAKKFQLIGALTHNAPPASLSVFHTDTIEASYYDDNGVLTFVLNLPIETHFNEYLYQIKIVDTAGQSIVDCQTPVIALAKGIGGMVTLKAAVSGQAGQVIFKHNQYVTETELLGLHFSKLKKELLALRCGETLLFDDPNPRPGWVDLDGAPLSRTTDALLWAHAQKTGLLISQALKDSNKKKYAAYWGAGDGSTTFTRPNPHLVGAYTRATPAGVAHGEYQGDAIRNFTGSTSAFYRAAVVSESGIFGSPIYGSTPAKIGTPGADPGANYGLDIDASRQLPTAHEIRPHSINYAAKIHRGWM
;
A
#
# COMPACT_ATOMS: atom_id res chain seq x y z
N MET A 1 -9.37 23.77 -7.64
CA MET A 1 -9.84 24.90 -6.81
C MET A 1 -8.75 25.95 -6.75
N SER A 2 -9.02 27.18 -7.18
CA SER A 2 -8.11 28.31 -6.99
C SER A 2 -8.18 28.76 -5.53
N THR A 3 -7.15 28.48 -4.74
CA THR A 3 -7.02 29.00 -3.37
C THR A 3 -6.72 30.49 -3.41
N LEU A 4 -7.59 31.28 -2.78
CA LEU A 4 -7.34 32.70 -2.59
C LEU A 4 -6.50 32.90 -1.32
N GLN A 5 -5.44 33.70 -1.43
CA GLN A 5 -4.58 34.02 -0.29
C GLN A 5 -5.08 35.28 0.39
N GLY A 6 -5.43 35.14 1.68
CA GLY A 6 -5.80 36.26 2.53
C GLY A 6 -4.58 36.80 3.25
N ILE A 7 -4.44 38.12 3.27
CA ILE A 7 -3.39 38.83 3.99
C ILE A 7 -3.96 39.25 5.35
N PRO A 8 -3.43 38.73 6.47
CA PRO A 8 -3.81 39.21 7.80
C PRO A 8 -3.50 40.70 7.96
N THR A 9 -4.43 41.45 8.53
CA THR A 9 -4.18 42.83 8.93
C THR A 9 -3.33 42.85 10.21
N GLN A 10 -2.71 44.00 10.53
CA GLN A 10 -1.96 44.14 11.78
C GLN A 10 -2.82 43.85 13.03
N HIS A 11 -4.09 44.30 12.99
CA HIS A 11 -5.11 43.96 13.99
C HIS A 11 -5.40 42.46 14.00
N GLY A 12 -5.61 41.89 12.82
CA GLY A 12 -5.90 40.48 12.63
C GLY A 12 -4.84 39.57 13.22
N ILE A 13 -3.55 39.86 13.07
CA ILE A 13 -2.47 39.03 13.61
C ILE A 13 -2.64 38.77 15.12
N SER A 14 -3.07 39.77 15.90
CA SER A 14 -3.28 39.62 17.35
C SER A 14 -4.46 38.68 17.66
N ILE A 15 -5.54 38.81 16.90
CA ILE A 15 -6.76 38.00 17.03
C ILE A 15 -6.50 36.56 16.60
N LEU A 16 -5.88 36.38 15.43
CA LEU A 16 -5.63 35.07 14.82
C LEU A 16 -4.69 34.20 15.69
N LYS A 17 -3.93 34.80 16.62
CA LYS A 17 -3.01 34.11 17.53
C LYS A 17 -3.56 33.82 18.93
N SER A 18 -4.71 34.39 19.33
CA SER A 18 -5.16 34.31 20.74
C SER A 18 -6.67 34.20 20.94
N ASN A 19 -7.47 35.02 20.24
CA ASN A 19 -8.92 35.16 20.48
C ASN A 19 -9.79 34.67 19.30
N LEU A 20 -9.15 34.10 18.28
CA LEU A 20 -9.72 33.70 16.99
C LEU A 20 -11.11 33.03 17.08
N LYS A 21 -11.29 32.09 18.02
CA LYS A 21 -12.51 31.29 18.17
C LYS A 21 -13.76 32.10 18.49
N GLN A 22 -13.61 33.28 19.09
CA GLN A 22 -14.74 34.09 19.55
C GLN A 22 -15.03 35.26 18.60
N THR A 23 -14.02 35.76 17.89
CA THR A 23 -14.11 37.02 17.14
C THR A 23 -14.22 36.84 15.63
N ALA A 24 -13.46 35.93 15.01
CA ALA A 24 -13.37 35.81 13.56
C ALA A 24 -14.44 34.88 12.97
N LYS A 25 -15.73 35.23 13.10
CA LYS A 25 -16.86 34.35 12.71
C LYS A 25 -17.65 34.81 11.48
N LYS A 26 -17.37 36.01 10.97
CA LYS A 26 -18.11 36.59 9.85
C LYS A 26 -17.17 36.95 8.72
N PHE A 27 -17.68 36.88 7.50
CA PHE A 27 -17.05 37.44 6.33
C PHE A 27 -17.92 38.54 5.71
N GLN A 28 -17.28 39.45 4.98
CA GLN A 28 -17.92 40.51 4.23
C GLN A 28 -17.49 40.44 2.77
N LEU A 29 -18.45 40.65 1.87
CA LEU A 29 -18.19 40.83 0.45
C LEU A 29 -18.12 42.32 0.15
N ILE A 30 -17.00 42.72 -0.43
CA ILE A 30 -16.69 44.10 -0.75
C ILE A 30 -16.71 44.27 -2.26
N GLY A 31 -17.45 45.27 -2.73
CA GLY A 31 -17.71 45.45 -4.14
C GLY A 31 -18.29 46.80 -4.52
N ALA A 32 -18.64 46.91 -5.80
CA ALA A 32 -19.26 48.09 -6.38
C ALA A 32 -20.12 47.70 -7.59
N LEU A 33 -21.03 48.59 -7.99
CA LEU A 33 -21.96 48.37 -9.11
C LEU A 33 -21.31 48.33 -10.50
N THR A 34 -20.03 48.71 -10.60
CA THR A 34 -19.30 48.72 -11.88
C THR A 34 -18.03 47.90 -11.77
N HIS A 35 -17.62 47.27 -12.88
CA HIS A 35 -16.43 46.41 -12.97
C HIS A 35 -15.10 47.16 -12.80
N ASN A 36 -15.05 48.48 -13.02
CA ASN A 36 -13.82 49.29 -12.94
C ASN A 36 -13.93 50.37 -11.85
N ALA A 37 -14.65 50.07 -10.77
CA ALA A 37 -14.83 51.00 -9.68
C ALA A 37 -13.49 51.33 -8.98
N PRO A 38 -13.20 52.60 -8.64
CA PRO A 38 -12.01 52.95 -7.88
C PRO A 38 -12.10 52.36 -6.46
N PRO A 39 -10.97 51.97 -5.82
CA PRO A 39 -10.96 51.35 -4.50
C PRO A 39 -11.73 52.14 -3.41
N ALA A 40 -11.74 53.47 -3.50
CA ALA A 40 -12.45 54.34 -2.56
C ALA A 40 -13.98 54.25 -2.65
N SER A 41 -14.52 53.69 -3.73
CA SER A 41 -15.97 53.50 -3.94
C SER A 41 -16.46 52.11 -3.56
N LEU A 42 -15.56 51.22 -3.14
CA LEU A 42 -15.92 49.87 -2.72
C LEU A 42 -16.63 49.90 -1.37
N SER A 43 -17.72 49.15 -1.26
CA SER A 43 -18.53 49.07 -0.03
C SER A 43 -18.91 47.63 0.28
N VAL A 44 -19.32 47.39 1.53
CA VAL A 44 -19.86 46.09 1.95
C VAL A 44 -21.26 45.96 1.35
N PHE A 45 -21.45 44.95 0.49
CA PHE A 45 -22.77 44.65 -0.07
C PHE A 45 -23.38 43.37 0.50
N HIS A 46 -22.59 42.54 1.19
CA HIS A 46 -23.07 41.34 1.86
C HIS A 46 -22.21 41.00 3.08
N THR A 47 -22.84 40.43 4.11
CA THR A 47 -22.18 39.93 5.32
C THR A 47 -22.84 38.64 5.73
N ASP A 48 -22.04 37.61 5.98
CA ASP A 48 -22.54 36.31 6.43
C ASP A 48 -21.51 35.62 7.36
N THR A 49 -21.89 34.46 7.87
CA THR A 49 -21.10 33.63 8.79
C THR A 49 -20.13 32.73 8.04
N ILE A 50 -18.96 32.53 8.63
CA ILE A 50 -17.95 31.60 8.11
C ILE A 50 -18.39 30.18 8.44
N GLU A 51 -18.34 29.30 7.44
CA GLU A 51 -18.78 27.91 7.58
C GLU A 51 -17.85 27.13 8.52
N ALA A 52 -16.54 27.19 8.28
CA ALA A 52 -15.56 26.52 9.11
C ALA A 52 -14.22 27.26 9.09
N SER A 53 -13.44 27.07 10.16
CA SER A 53 -12.04 27.46 10.20
C SER A 53 -11.19 26.38 10.87
N TYR A 54 -10.06 26.07 10.26
CA TYR A 54 -9.14 25.03 10.72
C TYR A 54 -7.72 25.27 10.20
N TYR A 55 -6.72 24.66 10.84
CA TYR A 55 -5.38 24.57 10.28
C TYR A 55 -5.29 23.35 9.36
N ASP A 56 -4.89 23.56 8.11
CA ASP A 56 -4.74 22.48 7.12
C ASP A 56 -3.54 21.55 7.45
N ASP A 57 -3.30 20.55 6.60
CA ASP A 57 -2.18 19.61 6.77
C ASP A 57 -0.79 20.27 6.85
N ASN A 58 -0.63 21.47 6.29
CA ASN A 58 0.61 22.26 6.38
C ASN A 58 0.62 23.19 7.60
N GLY A 59 -0.39 23.10 8.46
CA GLY A 59 -0.58 23.97 9.61
C GLY A 59 -1.01 25.39 9.24
N VAL A 60 -1.57 25.63 8.05
CA VAL A 60 -1.99 26.97 7.59
C VAL A 60 -3.46 27.22 7.93
N LEU A 61 -3.75 28.36 8.55
CA LEU A 61 -5.11 28.75 8.90
C LEU A 61 -5.97 28.94 7.65
N THR A 62 -7.03 28.14 7.57
CA THR A 62 -7.95 28.07 6.45
C THR A 62 -9.35 28.45 6.91
N PHE A 63 -10.03 29.29 6.13
CA PHE A 63 -11.44 29.64 6.31
C PHE A 63 -12.24 29.10 5.12
N VAL A 64 -13.34 28.44 5.41
CA VAL A 64 -14.32 27.97 4.43
C VAL A 64 -15.54 28.86 4.52
N LEU A 65 -15.95 29.43 3.39
CA LEU A 65 -17.09 30.32 3.25
C LEU A 65 -18.00 29.79 2.15
N ASN A 66 -19.30 30.06 2.28
CA ASN A 66 -20.27 29.79 1.23
C ASN A 66 -20.76 31.11 0.65
N LEU A 67 -20.43 31.36 -0.62
CA LEU A 67 -21.00 32.47 -1.37
C LEU A 67 -22.45 32.13 -1.74
N PRO A 68 -23.43 33.02 -1.49
CA PRO A 68 -24.83 32.74 -1.78
C PRO A 68 -25.06 32.45 -3.26
N ILE A 69 -25.64 31.28 -3.57
CA ILE A 69 -25.93 30.88 -4.95
C ILE A 69 -27.34 31.30 -5.39
N GLU A 70 -28.28 31.41 -4.45
CA GLU A 70 -29.68 31.75 -4.75
C GLU A 70 -29.95 33.25 -4.86
N THR A 71 -28.97 34.08 -4.48
CA THR A 71 -29.08 35.53 -4.46
C THR A 71 -28.44 36.12 -5.71
N HIS A 72 -29.12 37.07 -6.34
CA HIS A 72 -28.52 37.90 -7.39
C HIS A 72 -27.95 39.17 -6.76
N PHE A 73 -26.64 39.38 -6.88
CA PHE A 73 -25.99 40.63 -6.49
C PHE A 73 -25.76 41.50 -7.73
N ASN A 74 -26.11 42.78 -7.63
CA ASN A 74 -25.86 43.75 -8.70
C ASN A 74 -24.41 44.25 -8.67
N GLU A 75 -23.74 44.08 -7.53
CA GLU A 75 -22.35 44.45 -7.30
C GLU A 75 -21.39 43.39 -7.85
N TYR A 76 -20.28 43.87 -8.40
CA TYR A 76 -19.10 43.07 -8.67
C TYR A 76 -18.32 42.88 -7.37
N LEU A 77 -17.93 41.63 -7.06
CA LEU A 77 -17.07 41.27 -5.96
C LEU A 77 -15.61 41.61 -6.30
N TYR A 78 -14.95 42.36 -5.42
CA TYR A 78 -13.53 42.70 -5.53
C TYR A 78 -12.69 42.08 -4.41
N GLN A 79 -13.27 41.95 -3.22
CA GLN A 79 -12.55 41.53 -2.04
C GLN A 79 -13.48 40.81 -1.08
N ILE A 80 -12.94 39.79 -0.43
CA ILE A 80 -13.57 39.14 0.72
C ILE A 80 -12.77 39.52 1.96
N LYS A 81 -13.47 39.96 3.01
CA LYS A 81 -12.86 40.27 4.31
C LYS A 81 -13.35 39.30 5.36
N ILE A 82 -12.44 38.81 6.20
CA ILE A 82 -12.80 38.19 7.48
C ILE A 82 -12.80 39.30 8.52
N VAL A 83 -13.87 39.42 9.29
CA VAL A 83 -14.03 40.52 10.27
C VAL A 83 -14.24 40.00 11.68
N ASP A 84 -13.91 40.83 12.65
CA ASP A 84 -14.19 40.58 14.07
C ASP A 84 -15.65 40.93 14.43
N THR A 85 -15.98 40.79 15.71
CA THR A 85 -17.32 41.11 16.25
C THR A 85 -17.68 42.59 16.14
N ALA A 86 -16.69 43.48 16.02
CA ALA A 86 -16.90 44.92 15.82
C ALA A 86 -16.94 45.29 14.32
N GLY A 87 -16.79 44.33 13.40
CA GLY A 87 -16.74 44.56 11.96
C GLY A 87 -15.38 45.05 11.46
N GLN A 88 -14.33 45.01 12.28
CA GLN A 88 -12.98 45.39 11.88
C GLN A 88 -12.31 44.25 11.11
N SER A 89 -11.60 44.58 10.02
CA SER A 89 -10.95 43.56 9.19
C SER A 89 -9.80 42.84 9.91
N ILE A 90 -9.87 41.51 9.87
CA ILE A 90 -8.87 40.57 10.38
C ILE A 90 -8.02 40.04 9.22
N VAL A 91 -8.67 39.64 8.12
CA VAL A 91 -8.00 39.12 6.92
C VAL A 91 -8.61 39.75 5.70
N ASP A 92 -7.77 40.33 4.86
CA ASP A 92 -8.14 40.94 3.60
C ASP A 92 -7.74 40.03 2.44
N CYS A 93 -8.69 39.62 1.61
CA CYS A 93 -8.43 38.76 0.47
C CYS A 93 -8.96 39.37 -0.83
N GLN A 94 -8.05 39.76 -1.73
CA GLN A 94 -8.43 40.24 -3.06
C GLN A 94 -8.94 39.08 -3.90
N THR A 95 -10.01 39.31 -4.65
CA THR A 95 -10.55 38.36 -5.61
C THR A 95 -10.35 38.88 -7.03
N PRO A 96 -10.36 38.02 -8.05
CA PRO A 96 -10.74 38.46 -9.38
C PRO A 96 -12.09 39.20 -9.31
N VAL A 97 -12.28 40.21 -10.16
CA VAL A 97 -13.55 40.95 -10.21
C VAL A 97 -14.62 40.03 -10.77
N ILE A 98 -15.61 39.67 -9.96
CA ILE A 98 -16.60 38.63 -10.30
C ILE A 98 -18.01 39.19 -10.12
N ALA A 99 -18.89 38.99 -11.10
CA ALA A 99 -20.32 39.21 -10.92
C ALA A 99 -20.97 37.98 -10.26
N LEU A 100 -21.60 38.17 -9.11
CA LEU A 100 -22.30 37.10 -8.38
C LEU A 100 -23.80 37.10 -8.74
N ALA A 101 -24.10 36.76 -9.99
CA ALA A 101 -25.48 36.56 -10.42
C ALA A 101 -26.06 35.28 -9.78
N LYS A 102 -27.39 35.19 -9.67
CA LYS A 102 -28.07 33.96 -9.23
C LYS A 102 -27.56 32.74 -10.03
N GLY A 103 -27.19 31.68 -9.32
CA GLY A 103 -26.53 30.49 -9.86
C GLY A 103 -25.00 30.52 -9.80
N ILE A 104 -24.40 31.68 -9.52
CA ILE A 104 -22.95 31.87 -9.41
C ILE A 104 -22.60 32.10 -7.93
N GLY A 105 -22.02 31.09 -7.29
CA GLY A 105 -21.64 31.12 -5.88
C GLY A 105 -20.94 29.82 -5.46
N GLY A 106 -21.14 29.41 -4.22
CA GLY A 106 -20.62 28.15 -3.68
C GLY A 106 -19.41 28.33 -2.77
N MET A 107 -18.68 27.23 -2.57
CA MET A 107 -17.66 27.15 -1.55
C MET A 107 -16.38 27.87 -1.96
N VAL A 108 -15.90 28.76 -1.10
CA VAL A 108 -14.64 29.48 -1.25
C VAL A 108 -13.74 29.18 -0.07
N THR A 109 -12.45 28.99 -0.35
CA THR A 109 -11.44 28.72 0.66
C THR A 109 -10.43 29.84 0.69
N LEU A 110 -10.30 30.50 1.84
CA LEU A 110 -9.32 31.54 2.10
C LEU A 110 -8.23 31.00 3.01
N LYS A 111 -6.97 31.10 2.58
CA LYS A 111 -5.82 30.74 3.42
C LYS A 111 -5.15 32.00 3.96
N ALA A 112 -5.11 32.14 5.27
CA ALA A 112 -4.37 33.18 5.95
C ALA A 112 -2.98 32.65 6.34
N ALA A 113 -1.92 33.45 6.12
CA ALA A 113 -0.54 33.08 6.45
C ALA A 113 -0.27 33.09 7.97
N VAL A 114 -1.03 32.29 8.72
CA VAL A 114 -0.89 32.07 10.16
C VAL A 114 -0.72 30.59 10.40
N SER A 115 0.38 30.21 11.05
CA SER A 115 0.71 28.82 11.35
C SER A 115 0.10 28.35 12.67
N GLY A 116 -0.29 27.08 12.74
CA GLY A 116 -0.78 26.41 13.94
C GLY A 116 -0.61 24.89 13.85
N GLN A 117 -1.30 24.17 14.73
CA GLN A 117 -1.25 22.71 14.76
C GLN A 117 -2.08 22.14 13.61
N ALA A 118 -1.46 21.39 12.69
CA ALA A 118 -2.14 20.79 11.56
C ALA A 118 -3.34 19.92 12.00
N GLY A 119 -4.46 20.08 11.31
CA GLY A 119 -5.72 19.38 11.60
C GLY A 119 -6.50 19.92 12.81
N GLN A 120 -6.06 21.01 13.44
CA GLN A 120 -6.80 21.65 14.52
C GLN A 120 -7.99 22.44 13.97
N VAL A 121 -9.20 22.04 14.36
CA VAL A 121 -10.43 22.80 14.12
C VAL A 121 -10.53 23.97 15.08
N ILE A 122 -10.79 25.17 14.54
CA ILE A 122 -10.95 26.41 15.31
C ILE A 122 -12.42 26.63 15.64
N PHE A 123 -13.28 26.59 14.63
CA PHE A 123 -14.73 26.60 14.78
C PHE A 123 -15.40 25.98 13.54
N LYS A 124 -16.65 25.55 13.71
CA LYS A 124 -17.50 25.00 12.65
C LYS A 124 -18.94 25.45 12.91
N HIS A 125 -19.62 25.94 11.90
CA HIS A 125 -20.97 26.46 12.01
C HIS A 125 -22.02 25.34 11.96
N ASN A 126 -21.87 24.38 11.04
CA ASN A 126 -22.79 23.26 10.88
C ASN A 126 -22.20 21.91 11.38
N GLN A 127 -23.01 20.83 11.31
CA GLN A 127 -22.57 19.47 11.68
C GLN A 127 -22.00 18.66 10.50
N TYR A 128 -22.09 19.16 9.27
CA TYR A 128 -21.75 18.44 8.05
C TYR A 128 -20.30 18.66 7.64
N VAL A 129 -19.61 17.62 7.18
CA VAL A 129 -18.24 17.75 6.66
C VAL A 129 -18.32 18.19 5.20
N THR A 130 -17.73 19.35 4.89
CA THR A 130 -17.57 19.82 3.51
C THR A 130 -16.49 19.02 2.79
N GLU A 131 -16.53 18.97 1.45
CA GLU A 131 -15.48 18.30 0.66
C GLU A 131 -14.08 18.85 0.97
N THR A 132 -13.97 20.18 1.14
CA THR A 132 -12.72 20.84 1.49
C THR A 132 -12.21 20.45 2.88
N GLU A 133 -13.09 20.32 3.87
CA GLU A 133 -12.73 19.80 5.19
C GLU A 133 -12.34 18.33 5.11
N LEU A 134 -13.09 17.51 4.36
CA LEU A 134 -12.77 16.10 4.15
C LEU A 134 -11.37 15.97 3.59
N LEU A 135 -11.07 16.64 2.48
CA LEU A 135 -9.78 16.55 1.79
C LEU A 135 -8.64 17.18 2.58
N GLY A 136 -8.85 18.34 3.21
CA GLY A 136 -7.81 19.14 3.83
C GLY A 136 -7.55 18.89 5.32
N LEU A 137 -8.45 18.17 6.00
CA LEU A 137 -8.33 17.91 7.45
C LEU A 137 -8.45 16.42 7.80
N HIS A 138 -9.30 15.67 7.10
CA HIS A 138 -9.59 14.29 7.46
C HIS A 138 -8.89 13.27 6.56
N PHE A 139 -8.78 13.53 5.27
CA PHE A 139 -8.38 12.54 4.27
C PHE A 139 -6.91 12.17 4.38
N SER A 140 -6.01 13.11 4.65
CA SER A 140 -4.59 12.84 4.87
C SER A 140 -4.37 11.87 6.04
N LYS A 141 -5.05 12.13 7.16
CA LYS A 141 -5.04 11.30 8.36
C LYS A 141 -5.65 9.92 8.08
N LEU A 142 -6.84 9.88 7.48
CA LEU A 142 -7.52 8.63 7.12
C LEU A 142 -6.66 7.81 6.15
N LYS A 143 -6.08 8.43 5.12
CA LYS A 143 -5.16 7.76 4.18
C LYS A 143 -3.98 7.15 4.93
N LYS A 144 -3.36 7.88 5.86
CA LYS A 144 -2.24 7.37 6.66
C LYS A 144 -2.68 6.17 7.53
N GLU A 145 -3.83 6.26 8.19
CA GLU A 145 -4.37 5.17 9.01
C GLU A 145 -4.73 3.94 8.16
N LEU A 146 -5.40 4.14 7.03
CA LEU A 146 -5.74 3.08 6.08
C LEU A 146 -4.49 2.39 5.53
N LEU A 147 -3.46 3.14 5.15
CA LEU A 147 -2.21 2.55 4.68
C LEU A 147 -1.51 1.75 5.79
N ALA A 148 -1.51 2.27 7.02
CA ALA A 148 -0.93 1.56 8.16
C ALA A 148 -1.65 0.24 8.46
N LEU A 149 -2.98 0.17 8.31
CA LEU A 149 -3.75 -1.08 8.46
C LEU A 149 -3.37 -2.15 7.44
N ARG A 150 -2.94 -1.72 6.24
CA ARG A 150 -2.48 -2.63 5.19
C ARG A 150 -1.04 -3.11 5.38
N CYS A 151 -0.29 -2.54 6.32
CA CYS A 151 1.10 -2.90 6.53
C CYS A 151 1.25 -4.40 6.81
N GLY A 152 2.09 -5.06 6.01
CA GLY A 152 2.31 -6.51 6.10
C GLY A 152 1.37 -7.36 5.25
N GLU A 153 0.39 -6.77 4.55
CA GLU A 153 -0.38 -7.50 3.53
C GLU A 153 0.54 -8.03 2.44
N THR A 154 0.48 -9.33 2.18
CA THR A 154 1.22 -10.00 1.09
C THR A 154 0.28 -10.35 -0.04
N LEU A 155 0.61 -9.98 -1.28
CA LEU A 155 -0.18 -10.28 -2.47
C LEU A 155 0.71 -10.71 -3.63
N LEU A 156 0.10 -11.40 -4.59
CA LEU A 156 0.69 -11.74 -5.88
C LEU A 156 0.32 -10.70 -6.94
N PHE A 157 1.31 -10.30 -7.75
CA PHE A 157 1.18 -9.28 -8.78
C PHE A 157 1.54 -9.85 -10.14
N ASP A 158 0.69 -9.58 -11.13
CA ASP A 158 0.93 -9.80 -12.55
C ASP A 158 1.96 -8.82 -13.12
N ASP A 159 1.96 -7.57 -12.63
CA ASP A 159 2.97 -6.57 -12.96
C ASP A 159 4.25 -6.74 -12.11
N PRO A 160 5.40 -7.08 -12.72
CA PRO A 160 6.66 -7.21 -11.99
C PRO A 160 7.23 -5.86 -11.53
N ASN A 161 6.77 -4.73 -12.07
CA ASN A 161 7.40 -3.42 -11.86
C ASN A 161 7.24 -2.90 -10.41
N PRO A 162 8.06 -1.90 -10.02
CA PRO A 162 7.91 -1.22 -8.74
C PRO A 162 6.52 -0.58 -8.60
N ARG A 163 5.88 -0.79 -7.45
CA ARG A 163 4.57 -0.22 -7.14
C ARG A 163 4.64 0.62 -5.86
N PRO A 164 4.18 1.89 -5.87
CA PRO A 164 4.18 2.73 -4.68
C PRO A 164 3.50 2.05 -3.48
N GLY A 165 4.14 2.11 -2.32
CA GLY A 165 3.68 1.47 -1.08
C GLY A 165 3.92 -0.04 -0.99
N TRP A 166 4.48 -0.68 -2.02
CA TRP A 166 4.79 -2.11 -2.06
C TRP A 166 6.28 -2.35 -2.28
N VAL A 167 6.77 -3.46 -1.75
CA VAL A 167 8.12 -3.95 -2.00
C VAL A 167 8.07 -5.46 -2.24
N ASP A 168 8.91 -5.99 -3.13
CA ASP A 168 8.98 -7.44 -3.37
C ASP A 168 9.33 -8.25 -2.11
N LEU A 169 9.17 -9.56 -2.16
CA LEU A 169 9.59 -10.46 -1.08
C LEU A 169 10.77 -11.29 -1.55
N ASP A 170 11.94 -10.65 -1.71
CA ASP A 170 13.15 -11.27 -2.29
C ASP A 170 14.36 -11.38 -1.33
N GLY A 171 14.15 -11.12 -0.03
CA GLY A 171 15.25 -11.14 0.94
C GLY A 171 16.07 -9.87 1.08
N ALA A 172 15.87 -8.85 0.25
CA ALA A 172 16.63 -7.60 0.31
C ALA A 172 16.45 -6.84 1.64
N PRO A 173 17.45 -6.03 2.05
CA PRO A 173 17.36 -5.20 3.23
C PRO A 173 16.40 -4.01 3.04
N LEU A 174 15.73 -3.63 4.12
CA LEU A 174 14.90 -2.45 4.26
C LEU A 174 15.40 -1.60 5.44
N SER A 175 15.11 -0.30 5.40
CA SER A 175 15.50 0.67 6.43
C SER A 175 14.50 0.64 7.59
N ARG A 176 14.96 0.49 8.83
CA ARG A 176 14.06 0.53 10.01
C ARG A 176 13.42 1.91 10.21
N THR A 177 14.06 2.98 9.73
CA THR A 177 13.52 4.34 9.83
C THR A 177 12.49 4.60 8.74
N THR A 178 12.80 4.25 7.50
CA THR A 178 11.90 4.49 6.37
C THR A 178 10.72 3.53 6.41
N ASP A 179 10.95 2.27 6.79
CA ASP A 179 9.95 1.21 6.85
C ASP A 179 9.54 0.88 8.28
N ALA A 180 9.44 1.89 9.15
CA ALA A 180 9.19 1.72 10.58
C ALA A 180 7.93 0.90 10.89
N LEU A 181 6.85 1.09 10.14
CA LEU A 181 5.62 0.29 10.29
C LEU A 181 5.85 -1.18 9.94
N LEU A 182 6.55 -1.45 8.83
CA LEU A 182 6.85 -2.82 8.40
C LEU A 182 7.88 -3.49 9.31
N TRP A 183 8.80 -2.72 9.89
CA TRP A 183 9.69 -3.20 10.94
C TRP A 183 8.93 -3.60 12.20
N ALA A 184 8.01 -2.76 12.68
CA ALA A 184 7.14 -3.10 13.80
C ALA A 184 6.27 -4.34 13.51
N HIS A 185 5.78 -4.46 12.27
CA HIS A 185 5.10 -5.66 11.79
C HIS A 185 6.01 -6.90 11.89
N ALA A 186 7.23 -6.84 11.35
CA ALA A 186 8.21 -7.93 11.40
C ALA A 186 8.45 -8.41 12.84
N GLN A 187 8.64 -7.48 13.79
CA GLN A 187 8.84 -7.79 15.21
C GLN A 187 7.63 -8.51 15.83
N LYS A 188 6.41 -8.19 15.41
CA LYS A 188 5.18 -8.79 15.93
C LYS A 188 4.88 -10.18 15.36
N THR A 189 5.39 -10.52 14.18
CA THR A 189 5.05 -11.77 13.48
C THR A 189 5.46 -13.05 14.21
N GLY A 190 6.43 -12.98 15.12
CA GLY A 190 7.09 -14.16 15.68
C GLY A 190 8.06 -14.85 14.70
N LEU A 191 8.27 -14.28 13.51
CA LEU A 191 9.15 -14.80 12.45
C LEU A 191 10.44 -13.98 12.29
N LEU A 192 10.77 -13.12 13.26
CA LEU A 192 12.02 -12.36 13.25
C LEU A 192 13.14 -13.18 13.88
N ILE A 193 14.20 -13.43 13.13
CA ILE A 193 15.38 -14.16 13.55
C ILE A 193 16.67 -13.37 13.30
N SER A 194 17.78 -13.85 13.86
CA SER A 194 19.09 -13.27 13.55
C SER A 194 19.41 -13.44 12.07
N GLN A 195 20.14 -12.48 11.50
CA GLN A 195 20.53 -12.52 10.09
C GLN A 195 21.39 -13.77 9.80
N ALA A 196 22.32 -14.11 10.72
CA ALA A 196 23.13 -15.32 10.63
C ALA A 196 22.30 -16.62 10.58
N LEU A 197 21.24 -16.73 11.37
CA LEU A 197 20.36 -17.91 11.34
C LEU A 197 19.64 -18.00 9.99
N LYS A 198 19.10 -16.87 9.51
CA LYS A 198 18.43 -16.82 8.21
C LYS A 198 19.36 -17.24 7.06
N ASP A 199 20.60 -16.77 7.08
CA ASP A 199 21.60 -17.07 6.06
C ASP A 199 22.13 -18.50 6.12
N SER A 200 22.08 -19.16 7.29
CA SER A 200 22.50 -20.57 7.43
C SER A 200 21.66 -21.54 6.59
N ASN A 201 20.38 -21.22 6.34
CA ASN A 201 19.52 -22.00 5.48
C ASN A 201 18.40 -21.12 4.90
N LYS A 202 18.72 -20.45 3.79
CA LYS A 202 17.81 -19.47 3.17
C LYS A 202 16.48 -20.06 2.70
N LYS A 203 16.43 -21.34 2.33
CA LYS A 203 15.17 -22.03 1.97
C LYS A 203 14.32 -22.30 3.20
N LYS A 204 14.92 -22.86 4.27
CA LYS A 204 14.21 -23.14 5.53
C LYS A 204 13.61 -21.88 6.16
N TYR A 205 14.33 -20.76 6.06
CA TYR A 205 13.92 -19.49 6.64
C TYR A 205 13.37 -18.50 5.59
N ALA A 206 12.87 -19.00 4.46
CA ALA A 206 12.33 -18.17 3.39
C ALA A 206 11.14 -17.31 3.83
N ALA A 207 10.33 -17.77 4.79
CA ALA A 207 9.21 -16.99 5.34
C ALA A 207 9.63 -16.00 6.45
N TYR A 208 10.88 -16.03 6.90
CA TYR A 208 11.32 -15.32 8.10
C TYR A 208 11.90 -13.94 7.77
N TRP A 209 11.75 -13.02 8.72
CA TRP A 209 12.44 -11.73 8.73
C TRP A 209 13.83 -11.92 9.32
N GLY A 210 14.83 -11.24 8.75
CA GLY A 210 16.17 -11.19 9.33
C GLY A 210 16.41 -9.87 10.02
N ALA A 211 17.17 -9.90 11.11
CA ALA A 211 17.56 -8.70 11.86
C ALA A 211 18.42 -7.70 11.06
N GLY A 212 18.84 -8.03 9.83
CA GLY A 212 19.68 -7.18 8.98
C GLY A 212 21.08 -7.00 9.56
N ASP A 213 21.57 -5.77 9.52
CA ASP A 213 22.82 -5.33 10.15
C ASP A 213 22.77 -5.26 11.68
N GLY A 214 21.60 -5.54 12.29
CA GLY A 214 21.39 -5.47 13.74
C GLY A 214 21.07 -4.08 14.28
N SER A 215 21.15 -3.03 13.46
CA SER A 215 20.98 -1.63 13.90
C SER A 215 19.99 -0.87 13.03
N THR A 216 20.33 -0.62 11.77
CA THR A 216 19.61 0.32 10.90
C THR A 216 18.70 -0.38 9.89
N THR A 217 18.88 -1.68 9.67
CA THR A 217 18.19 -2.44 8.64
C THR A 217 17.53 -3.71 9.17
N PHE A 218 16.71 -4.32 8.33
CA PHE A 218 16.13 -5.65 8.51
C PHE A 218 15.90 -6.27 7.12
N THR A 219 15.90 -7.60 6.99
CA THR A 219 15.71 -8.27 5.70
C THR A 219 14.33 -8.90 5.58
N ARG A 220 13.67 -8.67 4.44
CA ARG A 220 12.33 -9.19 4.15
C ARG A 220 12.32 -10.70 3.90
N PRO A 221 11.19 -11.41 4.03
CA PRO A 221 11.07 -12.79 3.58
C PRO A 221 11.47 -12.96 2.10
N ASN A 222 11.83 -14.18 1.70
CA ASN A 222 12.20 -14.55 0.35
C ASN A 222 11.52 -15.86 -0.14
N PRO A 223 10.19 -15.88 -0.33
CA PRO A 223 9.47 -17.01 -0.92
C PRO A 223 9.94 -17.40 -2.33
N HIS A 224 10.67 -16.56 -3.06
CA HIS A 224 11.20 -16.92 -4.38
C HIS A 224 12.22 -18.08 -4.33
N LEU A 225 12.85 -18.32 -3.17
CA LEU A 225 13.77 -19.45 -2.98
C LEU A 225 13.08 -20.82 -2.92
N VAL A 226 11.75 -20.82 -2.74
CA VAL A 226 10.93 -22.04 -2.54
C VAL A 226 9.77 -22.13 -3.55
N GLY A 227 9.79 -21.33 -4.62
CA GLY A 227 8.76 -21.34 -5.66
C GLY A 227 7.42 -20.70 -5.26
N ALA A 228 7.37 -20.02 -4.10
CA ALA A 228 6.22 -19.28 -3.58
C ALA A 228 4.90 -20.08 -3.39
N TYR A 229 4.96 -21.42 -3.33
CA TYR A 229 3.80 -22.20 -2.93
C TYR A 229 3.45 -21.90 -1.47
N THR A 230 2.21 -21.51 -1.24
CA THR A 230 1.70 -21.20 0.10
C THR A 230 0.48 -22.05 0.41
N ARG A 231 0.29 -22.34 1.69
CA ARG A 231 -0.86 -23.07 2.22
C ARG A 231 -1.23 -22.49 3.58
N ALA A 232 -2.47 -22.69 4.00
CA ALA A 232 -2.85 -22.45 5.40
C ALA A 232 -2.00 -23.33 6.32
N THR A 233 -1.53 -22.76 7.44
CA THR A 233 -0.71 -23.45 8.43
C THR A 233 -1.47 -24.65 9.00
N PRO A 234 -1.00 -25.89 8.79
CA PRO A 234 -1.66 -27.07 9.34
C PRO A 234 -1.61 -27.09 10.87
N ALA A 235 -2.53 -27.82 11.51
CA ALA A 235 -2.49 -28.03 12.95
C ALA A 235 -1.17 -28.71 13.37
N GLY A 236 -0.51 -28.17 14.39
CA GLY A 236 0.77 -28.70 14.91
C GLY A 236 2.02 -28.31 14.10
N VAL A 237 1.87 -27.55 13.01
CA VAL A 237 2.98 -27.01 12.21
C VAL A 237 3.20 -25.55 12.59
N ALA A 238 4.45 -25.12 12.71
CA ALA A 238 4.73 -23.72 13.03
C ALA A 238 4.38 -22.80 11.85
N HIS A 239 3.86 -21.61 12.15
CA HIS A 239 3.69 -20.59 11.12
C HIS A 239 5.05 -20.23 10.51
N GLY A 240 5.14 -20.11 9.18
CA GLY A 240 6.38 -19.85 8.47
C GLY A 240 7.30 -21.07 8.25
N GLU A 241 6.91 -22.26 8.72
CA GLU A 241 7.71 -23.48 8.55
C GLU A 241 7.82 -23.90 7.07
N TYR A 242 9.05 -24.15 6.63
CA TYR A 242 9.32 -24.66 5.29
C TYR A 242 9.00 -26.15 5.17
N GLN A 243 8.27 -26.51 4.12
CA GLN A 243 8.00 -27.89 3.75
C GLN A 243 8.61 -28.17 2.37
N GLY A 244 9.42 -29.22 2.28
CA GLY A 244 9.90 -29.72 0.99
C GLY A 244 8.77 -30.30 0.14
N ASP A 245 9.04 -30.51 -1.14
CA ASP A 245 8.14 -31.27 -2.00
C ASP A 245 8.02 -32.72 -1.50
N ALA A 246 6.80 -33.24 -1.56
CA ALA A 246 6.49 -34.59 -1.12
C ALA A 246 5.48 -35.21 -2.08
N ILE A 247 5.72 -36.46 -2.43
CA ILE A 247 4.80 -37.30 -3.19
C ILE A 247 4.18 -38.36 -2.30
N ARG A 248 3.01 -38.85 -2.71
CA ARG A 248 2.45 -40.10 -2.16
C ARG A 248 3.31 -41.28 -2.59
N ASN A 249 3.19 -42.39 -1.87
CA ASN A 249 3.88 -43.63 -2.22
C ASN A 249 3.53 -44.07 -3.65
N PHE A 250 4.55 -44.48 -4.40
CA PHE A 250 4.41 -45.20 -5.67
C PHE A 250 4.83 -46.65 -5.49
N THR A 251 4.05 -47.56 -6.06
CA THR A 251 4.28 -49.00 -5.98
C THR A 251 4.41 -49.57 -7.37
N GLY A 252 5.36 -50.49 -7.56
CA GLY A 252 5.40 -51.37 -8.72
C GLY A 252 5.44 -52.82 -8.25
N SER A 253 5.26 -53.75 -9.17
CA SER A 253 5.54 -55.16 -8.90
C SER A 253 6.16 -55.84 -10.12
N THR A 254 6.93 -56.88 -9.84
CA THR A 254 7.47 -57.82 -10.82
C THR A 254 7.25 -59.23 -10.28
N SER A 255 7.02 -60.18 -11.17
CA SER A 255 6.94 -61.60 -10.84
C SER A 255 8.35 -62.21 -10.67
N ALA A 256 8.48 -63.54 -10.70
CA ALA A 256 9.79 -64.19 -10.62
C ALA A 256 10.69 -63.81 -11.82
N PHE A 257 11.95 -63.51 -11.53
CA PHE A 257 13.02 -63.35 -12.54
C PHE A 257 13.58 -64.74 -12.86
N TYR A 258 13.23 -65.29 -14.03
CA TYR A 258 13.82 -66.52 -14.53
C TYR A 258 14.93 -66.20 -15.54
N ARG A 259 15.95 -67.09 -15.62
CA ARG A 259 17.12 -66.98 -16.51
C ARG A 259 16.81 -66.67 -18.00
N ALA A 260 15.58 -66.84 -18.47
CA ALA A 260 15.21 -66.74 -19.88
C ALA A 260 14.14 -65.68 -20.21
N ALA A 261 13.43 -65.11 -19.21
CA ALA A 261 12.41 -64.07 -19.44
C ALA A 261 11.94 -63.41 -18.14
N VAL A 262 11.63 -62.11 -18.22
CA VAL A 262 10.71 -61.44 -17.29
C VAL A 262 9.28 -61.68 -17.79
N VAL A 263 8.43 -62.28 -16.97
CA VAL A 263 7.08 -62.72 -17.38
C VAL A 263 6.09 -61.56 -17.47
N SER A 264 6.19 -60.58 -16.56
CA SER A 264 5.42 -59.34 -16.61
C SER A 264 5.99 -58.32 -15.62
N GLU A 265 6.01 -57.06 -16.01
CA GLU A 265 6.37 -55.92 -15.16
C GLU A 265 5.29 -54.83 -15.22
N SER A 266 5.18 -54.05 -14.14
CA SER A 266 4.17 -53.00 -14.04
C SER A 266 4.65 -51.80 -13.25
N GLY A 267 4.09 -50.65 -13.59
CA GLY A 267 4.36 -49.38 -12.93
C GLY A 267 5.76 -48.86 -13.23
N ILE A 268 6.54 -48.62 -12.18
CA ILE A 268 7.88 -48.04 -12.32
C ILE A 268 8.94 -49.07 -12.75
N PHE A 269 8.65 -50.37 -12.69
CA PHE A 269 9.63 -51.41 -13.01
C PHE A 269 9.74 -51.66 -14.52
N GLY A 270 10.96 -51.93 -14.96
CA GLY A 270 11.28 -52.33 -16.33
C GLY A 270 12.45 -53.31 -16.38
N SER A 271 12.57 -54.01 -17.52
CA SER A 271 13.53 -55.09 -17.71
C SER A 271 14.40 -54.88 -18.95
N PRO A 272 15.35 -53.92 -18.92
CA PRO A 272 16.21 -53.66 -20.06
C PRO A 272 17.10 -54.88 -20.33
N ILE A 273 17.22 -55.25 -21.60
CA ILE A 273 18.18 -56.28 -22.03
C ILE A 273 19.59 -55.71 -21.91
N TYR A 274 20.50 -56.44 -21.30
CA TYR A 274 21.91 -56.11 -21.21
C TYR A 274 22.79 -57.28 -21.69
N GLY A 275 23.70 -56.99 -22.62
CA GLY A 275 24.55 -57.99 -23.26
C GLY A 275 23.89 -58.64 -24.48
N SER A 276 24.68 -58.79 -25.55
CA SER A 276 24.22 -59.29 -26.86
C SER A 276 24.84 -60.64 -27.23
N THR A 277 25.45 -61.35 -26.28
CA THR A 277 26.08 -62.64 -26.57
C THR A 277 25.02 -63.71 -26.71
N PRO A 278 24.88 -64.37 -27.88
CA PRO A 278 23.96 -65.49 -28.02
C PRO A 278 24.33 -66.60 -27.04
N ALA A 279 23.33 -67.27 -26.46
CA ALA A 279 23.55 -68.45 -25.64
C ALA A 279 24.35 -69.48 -26.44
N LYS A 280 25.56 -69.84 -25.98
CA LYS A 280 26.27 -71.02 -26.49
C LYS A 280 25.73 -72.25 -25.76
N ILE A 281 24.92 -73.04 -26.46
CA ILE A 281 24.38 -74.29 -25.94
C ILE A 281 25.54 -75.28 -25.72
N GLY A 282 25.68 -75.80 -24.50
CA GLY A 282 26.49 -77.00 -24.23
C GLY A 282 27.88 -76.81 -23.59
N THR A 283 28.26 -75.61 -23.11
CA THR A 283 29.53 -75.42 -22.38
C THR A 283 29.29 -75.11 -20.91
N PRO A 284 29.72 -75.99 -19.97
CA PRO A 284 29.71 -75.69 -18.53
C PRO A 284 30.53 -74.43 -18.24
N GLY A 285 29.89 -73.41 -17.66
CA GLY A 285 30.52 -72.12 -17.37
C GLY A 285 30.39 -71.04 -18.46
N ALA A 286 29.71 -71.30 -19.59
CA ALA A 286 29.34 -70.27 -20.55
C ALA A 286 27.96 -69.67 -20.20
N ASP A 287 27.88 -68.33 -20.24
CA ASP A 287 26.70 -67.57 -19.81
C ASP A 287 25.48 -67.85 -20.74
N PRO A 288 24.34 -68.31 -20.22
CA PRO A 288 23.24 -68.81 -21.05
C PRO A 288 22.26 -67.67 -21.40
N GLY A 289 22.57 -66.88 -22.43
CA GLY A 289 21.58 -66.04 -23.13
C GLY A 289 21.51 -64.57 -22.70
N ALA A 290 20.51 -63.87 -23.23
CA ALA A 290 20.31 -62.43 -23.00
C ALA A 290 20.06 -62.17 -21.50
N ASN A 291 20.91 -61.39 -20.86
CA ASN A 291 20.75 -61.01 -19.47
C ASN A 291 19.73 -59.87 -19.37
N TYR A 292 18.77 -59.97 -18.45
CA TYR A 292 17.79 -58.91 -18.19
C TYR A 292 18.18 -58.17 -16.90
N GLY A 293 18.25 -56.84 -16.98
CA GLY A 293 18.35 -55.99 -15.80
C GLY A 293 17.00 -55.78 -15.12
N LEU A 294 17.03 -55.20 -13.94
CA LEU A 294 15.86 -54.57 -13.31
C LEU A 294 16.14 -53.08 -13.23
N ASP A 295 15.29 -52.26 -13.84
CA ASP A 295 15.33 -50.81 -13.70
C ASP A 295 14.08 -50.29 -12.96
N ILE A 296 14.24 -49.11 -12.38
CA ILE A 296 13.16 -48.34 -11.79
C ILE A 296 13.15 -47.00 -12.50
N ASP A 297 12.07 -46.74 -13.23
CA ASP A 297 11.88 -45.52 -13.99
C ASP A 297 10.52 -44.89 -13.65
N ALA A 298 10.57 -43.84 -12.81
CA ALA A 298 9.39 -43.08 -12.42
C ALA A 298 8.75 -42.34 -13.61
N SER A 299 9.51 -42.08 -14.69
CA SER A 299 9.00 -41.40 -15.88
C SER A 299 7.91 -42.18 -16.60
N ARG A 300 7.83 -43.49 -16.36
CA ARG A 300 6.78 -44.38 -16.89
C ARG A 300 5.39 -44.10 -16.31
N GLN A 301 5.31 -43.46 -15.14
CA GLN A 301 4.03 -43.13 -14.51
C GLN A 301 3.80 -41.62 -14.36
N LEU A 302 4.84 -40.81 -14.29
CA LEU A 302 4.74 -39.37 -14.06
C LEU A 302 5.88 -38.59 -14.73
N PRO A 303 5.65 -37.33 -15.17
CA PRO A 303 6.73 -36.44 -15.56
C PRO A 303 7.75 -36.26 -14.44
N THR A 304 9.04 -36.38 -14.77
CA THR A 304 10.13 -36.23 -13.80
C THR A 304 10.89 -34.93 -14.04
N ALA A 305 11.24 -34.23 -12.96
CA ALA A 305 12.08 -33.03 -12.96
C ALA A 305 12.86 -32.94 -11.64
N HIS A 306 13.72 -31.93 -11.51
CA HIS A 306 14.45 -31.66 -10.25
C HIS A 306 13.55 -31.21 -9.09
N GLU A 307 12.30 -30.84 -9.38
CA GLU A 307 11.30 -30.38 -8.41
C GLU A 307 9.94 -30.96 -8.79
N ILE A 308 9.21 -31.52 -7.81
CA ILE A 308 7.83 -31.95 -7.99
C ILE A 308 6.92 -30.74 -7.82
N ARG A 309 6.26 -30.35 -8.92
CA ARG A 309 5.36 -29.20 -8.93
C ARG A 309 4.19 -29.39 -9.91
N PRO A 310 2.98 -28.94 -9.55
CA PRO A 310 1.89 -28.79 -10.52
C PRO A 310 2.24 -27.77 -11.60
N HIS A 311 1.43 -27.71 -12.66
CA HIS A 311 1.49 -26.60 -13.60
C HIS A 311 1.23 -25.28 -12.86
N SER A 312 2.08 -24.28 -13.11
CA SER A 312 2.01 -22.99 -12.43
C SER A 312 2.45 -21.83 -13.32
N ILE A 313 2.08 -20.63 -12.91
CA ILE A 313 2.53 -19.35 -13.48
C ILE A 313 3.20 -18.56 -12.36
N ASN A 314 4.32 -17.92 -12.68
CA ASN A 314 5.09 -17.15 -11.71
C ASN A 314 4.55 -15.71 -11.62
N TYR A 315 4.20 -15.29 -10.41
CA TYR A 315 3.84 -13.91 -10.08
C TYR A 315 4.86 -13.28 -9.13
N ALA A 316 4.94 -11.95 -9.13
CA ALA A 316 5.74 -11.23 -8.16
C ALA A 316 5.01 -11.21 -6.81
N ALA A 317 5.66 -11.72 -5.75
CA ALA A 317 5.14 -11.63 -4.40
C ALA A 317 5.62 -10.32 -3.78
N LYS A 318 4.69 -9.47 -3.35
CA LYS A 318 5.01 -8.17 -2.73
C LYS A 318 4.31 -8.02 -1.38
N ILE A 319 4.88 -7.17 -0.53
CA ILE A 319 4.34 -6.81 0.79
C ILE A 319 4.13 -5.31 0.89
N HIS A 320 3.01 -4.90 1.51
CA HIS A 320 2.68 -3.49 1.67
C HIS A 320 3.45 -2.88 2.86
N ARG A 321 4.09 -1.74 2.63
CA ARG A 321 4.99 -1.08 3.58
C ARG A 321 4.28 -0.32 4.70
N GLY A 322 3.01 0.02 4.49
CA GLY A 322 2.21 0.80 5.44
C GLY A 322 2.18 2.30 5.17
N TRP A 323 2.82 2.77 4.10
CA TRP A 323 2.94 4.20 3.76
C TRP A 323 3.18 4.38 2.25
N MET A 324 2.90 5.59 1.74
CA MET A 324 3.14 6.04 0.36
C MET A 324 3.62 7.48 0.34
#